data_AF-A0A7S1ITD6-F1
#
_entry.id   AF-A0A7S1ITD6-F1
#
_cell.length_a   1.000
_cell.length_b   1.000
_cell.length_c   1.000
_cell.angle_alpha   90.00
_cell.angle_beta   90.00
_cell.angle_gamma   90.00
#
_symmetry.space_group_name_H-M   'P 1'
#
loop_
_entity.id
_entity.type
_entity.pdbx_description
1 polymer ?
#
loop_
_entity_poly.entity_id
_entity_poly.type
_entity_poly.pdbx_seq_one_letter_code
_entity_poly.pdbx_strand_id
1 'polypeptide(L)'
;AAGAPPAAAPVAAAGGFLGAFDDLVAQHVRPLVALSKEIGEDVATMGGFLEGVFTAQREFLAKAGGCAKPGGDQLQAMLQPMAAFMNQASDFNNKGQRGKWANHAASFAEGMQAIAWVSVEPTPAPFIGDALEGMDMYNNRILTSFKTDAPRQCDWARKWKALLQELQRYVKAHHTTGVAWKAGG
;
A
#
# COMPACT_ATOMS: atom_id res chain seq x y z
N ALA A 1 -9.43 -35.78 34.60
CA ALA A 1 -9.75 -34.39 34.21
C ALA A 1 -8.43 -33.68 33.91
N ALA A 2 -8.08 -33.57 32.63
CA ALA A 2 -6.84 -32.93 32.20
C ALA A 2 -7.07 -31.42 32.10
N GLY A 3 -6.28 -30.63 32.83
CA GLY A 3 -6.33 -29.17 32.82
C GLY A 3 -5.87 -28.63 31.47
N ALA A 4 -6.70 -27.80 30.86
CA ALA A 4 -6.35 -27.03 29.67
C ALA A 4 -5.31 -25.94 30.04
N PRO A 5 -4.30 -25.67 29.20
CA PRO A 5 -3.39 -24.55 29.40
C PRO A 5 -4.14 -23.22 29.19
N PRO A 6 -3.72 -22.14 29.87
CA PRO A 6 -4.34 -20.83 29.70
C PRO A 6 -4.09 -20.33 28.27
N ALA A 7 -5.17 -19.91 27.62
CA ALA A 7 -5.11 -19.21 26.35
C ALA A 7 -4.19 -18.00 26.47
N ALA A 8 -3.16 -17.95 25.62
CA ALA A 8 -2.29 -16.80 25.51
C ALA A 8 -3.15 -15.58 25.17
N ALA A 9 -3.15 -14.59 26.07
CA ALA A 9 -3.78 -13.30 25.82
C ALA A 9 -3.18 -12.68 24.55
N PRO A 10 -3.99 -12.05 23.68
CA PRO A 10 -3.45 -11.31 22.57
C PRO A 10 -2.59 -10.19 23.13
N VAL A 11 -1.31 -10.19 22.76
CA VAL A 11 -0.39 -9.08 23.01
C VAL A 11 -1.04 -7.86 22.36
N ALA A 12 -1.66 -7.02 23.17
CA ALA A 12 -2.19 -5.75 22.74
C ALA A 12 -1.00 -4.93 22.24
N ALA A 13 -0.85 -4.86 20.91
CA ALA A 13 0.09 -3.96 20.28
C ALA A 13 -0.29 -2.54 20.71
N ALA A 14 0.58 -1.94 21.53
CA ALA A 14 0.45 -0.57 21.98
C ALA A 14 0.49 0.35 20.74
N GLY A 15 -0.68 0.74 20.22
CA GLY A 15 -0.79 1.61 19.04
C GLY A 15 -2.06 1.46 18.19
N GLY A 16 -2.83 0.38 18.35
CA GLY A 16 -4.01 0.11 17.51
C GLY A 16 -3.64 -0.03 16.03
N PHE A 17 -4.63 0.03 15.13
CA PHE A 17 -4.38 -0.06 13.68
C PHE A 17 -3.50 1.09 13.17
N LEU A 18 -3.53 2.24 13.85
CA LEU A 18 -2.71 3.39 13.50
C LEU A 18 -1.22 3.17 13.74
N GLY A 19 -0.85 2.65 14.92
CA GLY A 19 0.54 2.29 15.21
C GLY A 19 1.06 1.21 14.26
N ALA A 20 0.25 0.19 13.97
CA ALA A 20 0.61 -0.85 13.02
C ALA A 20 0.80 -0.31 11.58
N PHE A 21 0.02 0.69 11.18
CA PHE A 21 0.22 1.36 9.89
C PHE A 21 1.49 2.22 9.89
N ASP A 22 1.77 2.93 10.98
CA ASP A 22 2.99 3.73 11.14
C ASP A 22 4.26 2.84 11.07
N ASP A 23 4.20 1.64 11.66
CA ASP A 23 5.24 0.61 11.55
C ASP A 23 5.41 0.10 10.11
N LEU A 24 4.31 -0.18 9.40
CA LEU A 24 4.33 -0.58 7.99
C LEU A 24 5.01 0.49 7.14
N VAL A 25 4.68 1.76 7.34
CA VAL A 25 5.31 2.89 6.64
C VAL A 25 6.80 2.95 6.93
N ALA A 26 7.19 2.83 8.20
CA ALA A 26 8.59 2.90 8.61
C ALA A 26 9.43 1.74 8.04
N GLN A 27 8.88 0.52 8.03
CA GLN A 27 9.59 -0.70 7.65
C GLN A 27 9.61 -0.95 6.13
N HIS A 28 8.56 -0.56 5.41
CA HIS A 28 8.39 -0.93 3.99
C HIS A 28 8.33 0.27 3.05
N VAL A 29 7.61 1.33 3.41
CA VAL A 29 7.47 2.51 2.53
C VAL A 29 8.76 3.32 2.50
N ARG A 30 9.27 3.76 3.66
CA ARG A 30 10.46 4.62 3.71
C ARG A 30 11.69 4.00 3.02
N PRO A 31 12.03 2.71 3.24
CA PRO A 31 13.16 2.09 2.56
C PRO A 31 12.96 1.96 1.05
N LEU A 32 11.73 1.70 0.58
CA LEU A 32 11.42 1.66 -0.84
C LEU A 32 11.54 3.05 -1.48
N VAL A 33 11.04 4.09 -0.82
CA VAL A 33 11.19 5.49 -1.27
C VAL A 33 12.66 5.90 -1.35
N ALA A 34 13.47 5.52 -0.35
CA ALA A 34 14.91 5.78 -0.37
C ALA A 34 15.59 5.07 -1.56
N LEU A 35 15.32 3.77 -1.76
CA LEU A 35 15.87 3.02 -2.88
C LEU A 35 15.44 3.59 -4.24
N SER A 36 14.18 4.02 -4.36
CA SER A 36 13.66 4.67 -5.58
C SER A 36 14.49 5.89 -5.99
N LYS A 37 14.93 6.69 -5.03
CA LYS A 37 15.78 7.88 -5.26
C LYS A 37 17.18 7.52 -5.79
N GLU A 38 17.64 6.30 -5.56
CA GLU A 38 18.97 5.83 -6.00
C GLU A 38 18.99 5.20 -7.40
N ILE A 39 17.84 4.92 -8.01
CA ILE A 39 17.74 4.16 -9.27
C ILE A 39 17.69 5.08 -10.50
N GLY A 40 17.00 6.21 -10.38
CA GLY A 40 16.84 7.20 -11.46
C GLY A 40 15.61 8.06 -11.26
N GLU A 41 15.50 9.15 -12.03
CA GLU A 41 14.46 10.18 -11.86
C GLU A 41 13.04 9.63 -11.97
N ASP A 42 12.77 8.74 -12.93
CA ASP A 42 11.44 8.16 -13.11
C ASP A 42 11.02 7.30 -11.90
N VAL A 43 11.95 6.48 -11.39
CA VAL A 43 11.68 5.62 -10.22
C VAL A 43 11.60 6.47 -8.96
N ALA A 44 12.42 7.52 -8.83
CA ALA A 44 12.34 8.50 -7.75
C ALA A 44 10.97 9.20 -7.72
N THR A 45 10.41 9.53 -8.90
CA THR A 45 9.07 10.12 -9.04
C THR A 45 7.99 9.16 -8.51
N MET A 46 8.06 7.87 -8.85
CA MET A 46 7.17 6.85 -8.27
C MET A 46 7.31 6.79 -6.74
N GLY A 47 8.54 6.88 -6.22
CA GLY A 47 8.80 6.98 -4.79
C GLY A 47 8.12 8.19 -4.13
N GLY A 48 8.11 9.34 -4.80
CA GLY A 48 7.40 10.53 -4.33
C GLY A 48 5.88 10.34 -4.26
N PHE A 49 5.27 9.71 -5.27
CA PHE A 49 3.84 9.38 -5.24
C PHE A 49 3.52 8.40 -4.10
N LEU A 50 4.39 7.43 -3.87
CA LEU A 50 4.22 6.45 -2.81
C LEU A 50 4.28 7.10 -1.41
N GLU A 51 5.25 7.98 -1.19
CA GLU A 51 5.37 8.73 0.06
C GLU A 51 4.13 9.60 0.31
N GLY A 52 3.66 10.30 -0.73
CA GLY A 52 2.46 11.13 -0.67
C GLY A 52 1.19 10.33 -0.37
N VAL A 53 0.97 9.22 -1.07
CA VAL A 53 -0.27 8.43 -0.92
C VAL A 53 -0.35 7.75 0.44
N PHE A 54 0.76 7.24 0.98
CA PHE A 54 0.76 6.62 2.32
C PHE A 54 0.61 7.66 3.42
N THR A 55 1.11 8.89 3.22
CA THR A 55 0.83 10.01 4.13
C THR A 55 -0.66 10.35 4.15
N ALA A 56 -1.28 10.49 2.97
CA ALA A 56 -2.72 10.74 2.84
C ALA A 56 -3.56 9.60 3.42
N GLN A 57 -3.17 8.34 3.20
CA GLN A 57 -3.86 7.18 3.75
C GLN A 57 -3.74 7.11 5.27
N ARG A 58 -2.59 7.51 5.84
CA ARG A 58 -2.44 7.66 7.29
C ARG A 58 -3.45 8.68 7.84
N GLU A 59 -3.54 9.86 7.23
CA GLU A 59 -4.48 10.91 7.65
C GLU A 59 -5.94 10.45 7.57
N PHE A 60 -6.29 9.73 6.50
CA PHE A 60 -7.61 9.11 6.35
C PHE A 60 -7.90 8.13 7.51
N LEU A 61 -6.97 7.22 7.80
CA LEU A 61 -7.10 6.25 8.89
C LEU A 61 -7.17 6.94 10.27
N ALA A 62 -6.45 8.05 10.45
CA ALA A 62 -6.51 8.86 11.67
C ALA A 62 -7.91 9.39 11.92
N LYS A 63 -8.55 9.95 10.87
CA LYS A 63 -9.92 10.45 10.92
C LYS A 63 -10.90 9.30 11.18
N ALA A 64 -10.73 8.17 10.50
CA ALA A 64 -11.59 7.00 10.71
C ALA A 64 -11.54 6.47 12.15
N GLY A 65 -10.37 6.49 12.79
CA GLY A 65 -10.21 6.16 14.22
C GLY A 65 -10.83 7.17 15.18
N GLY A 66 -11.22 8.35 14.70
CA GLY A 66 -11.77 9.45 15.51
C GLY A 66 -13.29 9.64 15.39
N CYS A 67 -13.91 9.21 14.29
CA CYS A 67 -15.33 9.47 14.00
C CYS A 67 -16.09 8.23 13.50
N ALA A 68 -17.43 8.32 13.51
CA ALA A 68 -18.28 7.38 12.77
C ALA A 68 -18.06 7.55 11.25
N LYS A 69 -18.45 6.53 10.46
CA LYS A 69 -18.40 6.58 9.00
C LYS A 69 -19.21 7.79 8.49
N PRO A 70 -18.58 8.76 7.82
CA PRO A 70 -19.29 9.95 7.37
C PRO A 70 -20.20 9.65 6.18
N GLY A 71 -21.10 10.59 5.86
CA GLY A 71 -21.92 10.53 4.65
C GLY A 71 -21.09 10.61 3.36
N GLY A 72 -21.72 10.30 2.23
CA GLY A 72 -21.05 10.13 0.93
C GLY A 72 -20.14 11.28 0.52
N ASP A 73 -20.61 12.53 0.58
CA ASP A 73 -19.82 13.70 0.14
C ASP A 73 -18.57 13.92 1.01
N GLN A 74 -18.71 13.77 2.33
CA GLN A 74 -17.60 13.93 3.27
C GLN A 74 -16.61 12.76 3.13
N LEU A 75 -17.10 11.53 2.93
CA LEU A 75 -16.25 10.38 2.65
C LEU A 75 -15.47 10.58 1.35
N GLN A 76 -16.14 11.06 0.29
CA GLN A 76 -15.52 11.36 -0.99
C GLN A 76 -14.40 12.40 -0.84
N ALA A 77 -14.65 13.48 -0.08
CA ALA A 77 -13.66 14.51 0.21
C ALA A 77 -12.44 13.94 0.98
N MET A 78 -12.66 13.00 1.90
CA MET A 78 -11.58 12.31 2.60
C MET A 78 -10.73 11.40 1.69
N LEU A 79 -11.33 10.85 0.63
CA LEU A 79 -10.65 9.97 -0.32
C LEU A 79 -9.87 10.73 -1.41
N GLN A 80 -10.24 11.99 -1.69
CA GLN A 80 -9.65 12.79 -2.78
C GLN A 80 -8.11 12.85 -2.76
N PRO A 81 -7.43 13.05 -1.61
CA PRO A 81 -5.97 13.11 -1.60
C PRO A 81 -5.31 11.81 -2.07
N MET A 82 -5.85 10.65 -1.68
CA MET A 82 -5.34 9.35 -2.14
C MET A 82 -5.63 9.15 -3.64
N ALA A 83 -6.85 9.48 -4.07
CA ALA A 83 -7.25 9.38 -5.48
C ALA A 83 -6.36 10.24 -6.39
N ALA A 84 -5.94 11.43 -5.93
CA ALA A 84 -5.04 12.29 -6.69
C ALA A 84 -3.69 11.62 -6.98
N PHE A 85 -3.06 10.98 -5.98
CA PHE A 85 -1.80 10.26 -6.19
C PHE A 85 -1.97 9.01 -7.06
N MET A 86 -3.09 8.29 -6.93
CA MET A 86 -3.40 7.16 -7.81
C MET A 86 -3.55 7.61 -9.28
N ASN A 87 -4.22 8.74 -9.51
CA ASN A 87 -4.35 9.32 -10.85
C ASN A 87 -2.99 9.79 -11.39
N GLN A 88 -2.15 10.41 -10.56
CA GLN A 88 -0.79 10.80 -10.95
C GLN A 88 0.06 9.58 -11.34
N ALA A 89 -0.04 8.47 -10.62
CA ALA A 89 0.66 7.22 -10.97
C ALA A 89 0.17 6.65 -12.31
N SER A 90 -1.15 6.62 -12.53
CA SER A 90 -1.76 6.21 -13.80
C SER A 90 -1.33 7.10 -14.96
N ASP A 91 -1.39 8.42 -14.79
CA ASP A 91 -0.97 9.40 -15.79
C ASP A 91 0.53 9.27 -16.09
N PHE A 92 1.35 9.05 -15.06
CA PHE A 92 2.78 8.86 -15.22
C PHE A 92 3.09 7.64 -16.09
N ASN A 93 2.38 6.54 -15.89
CA ASN A 93 2.47 5.36 -16.75
C ASN A 93 1.98 5.65 -18.19
N ASN A 94 0.80 6.28 -18.31
CA ASN A 94 0.14 6.55 -19.60
C ASN A 94 0.85 7.57 -20.48
N LYS A 95 1.61 8.50 -19.89
CA LYS A 95 2.48 9.46 -20.61
C LYS A 95 3.60 8.79 -21.39
N GLY A 96 3.71 7.46 -21.32
CA GLY A 96 4.53 6.68 -22.22
C GLY A 96 5.94 6.55 -21.69
N GLN A 97 6.08 6.08 -20.45
CA GLN A 97 7.37 5.61 -19.96
C GLN A 97 7.90 4.56 -20.92
N ARG A 98 8.97 4.91 -21.64
CA ARG A 98 9.55 4.11 -22.71
C ARG A 98 10.91 3.56 -22.27
N GLY A 99 11.34 2.47 -22.91
CA GLY A 99 12.62 1.85 -22.62
C GLY A 99 12.63 1.15 -21.26
N LYS A 100 13.73 1.29 -20.52
CA LYS A 100 14.06 0.41 -19.38
C LYS A 100 13.13 0.55 -18.15
N TRP A 101 12.36 1.64 -18.05
CA TRP A 101 11.47 1.92 -16.91
C TRP A 101 10.00 1.60 -17.16
N ALA A 102 9.62 1.22 -18.39
CA ALA A 102 8.22 0.94 -18.73
C ALA A 102 7.57 -0.10 -17.81
N ASN A 103 8.29 -1.20 -17.51
CA ASN A 103 7.79 -2.22 -16.59
C ASN A 103 7.72 -1.73 -15.14
N HIS A 104 8.58 -0.80 -14.71
CA HIS A 104 8.52 -0.21 -13.37
C HIS A 104 7.27 0.66 -13.24
N ALA A 105 7.03 1.54 -14.22
CA ALA A 105 5.86 2.41 -14.23
C ALA A 105 4.54 1.62 -14.28
N ALA A 106 4.47 0.57 -15.11
CA ALA A 106 3.29 -0.27 -15.19
C ALA A 106 3.07 -1.08 -13.91
N SER A 107 4.13 -1.69 -13.37
CA SER A 107 4.06 -2.40 -12.07
C SER A 107 3.62 -1.46 -10.94
N PHE A 108 4.13 -0.23 -10.91
CA PHE A 108 3.75 0.76 -9.92
C PHE A 108 2.30 1.19 -10.06
N ALA A 109 1.82 1.48 -11.28
CA ALA A 109 0.44 1.90 -11.53
C ALA A 109 -0.58 0.82 -11.18
N GLU A 110 -0.35 -0.45 -11.55
CA GLU A 110 -1.21 -1.57 -11.16
C GLU A 110 -1.23 -1.75 -9.64
N GLY A 111 -0.06 -1.74 -9.00
CA GLY A 111 0.03 -1.89 -7.55
C GLY A 111 -0.60 -0.74 -6.76
N MET A 112 -0.58 0.49 -7.30
CA MET A 112 -1.21 1.67 -6.69
C MET A 112 -2.73 1.55 -6.60
N GLN A 113 -3.37 0.67 -7.39
CA GLN A 113 -4.81 0.40 -7.26
C GLN A 113 -5.16 -0.18 -5.89
N ALA A 114 -4.24 -0.90 -5.25
CA ALA A 114 -4.42 -1.46 -3.91
C ALA A 114 -4.80 -0.41 -2.87
N ILE A 115 -4.40 0.85 -3.03
CA ILE A 115 -4.69 1.95 -2.10
C ILE A 115 -6.21 2.19 -1.94
N ALA A 116 -7.00 1.88 -2.97
CA ALA A 116 -8.46 2.03 -2.93
C ALA A 116 -9.18 1.04 -1.98
N TRP A 117 -8.45 0.13 -1.32
CA TRP A 117 -9.02 -0.81 -0.34
C TRP A 117 -9.87 -0.12 0.74
N VAL A 118 -9.54 1.13 1.08
CA VAL A 118 -10.28 1.94 2.09
C VAL A 118 -11.73 2.21 1.72
N SER A 119 -12.10 2.01 0.45
CA SER A 119 -13.46 2.14 -0.08
C SER A 119 -14.12 0.79 -0.38
N VAL A 120 -13.47 -0.33 -0.07
CA VAL A 120 -13.93 -1.68 -0.42
C VAL A 120 -14.52 -2.38 0.79
N GLU A 121 -15.75 -2.86 0.63
CA GLU A 121 -16.48 -3.69 1.60
C GLU A 121 -17.18 -4.82 0.83
N PRO A 122 -17.28 -6.05 1.36
CA PRO A 122 -16.72 -6.53 2.63
C PRO A 122 -15.34 -7.19 2.49
N THR A 123 -14.68 -7.09 1.34
CA THR A 123 -13.46 -7.86 1.02
C THR A 123 -12.26 -6.99 0.61
N PRO A 124 -11.78 -6.08 1.47
CA PRO A 124 -10.66 -5.20 1.11
C PRO A 124 -9.32 -5.93 0.98
N ALA A 125 -9.07 -6.99 1.76
CA ALA A 125 -7.83 -7.77 1.64
C ALA A 125 -7.76 -8.60 0.34
N PRO A 126 -8.83 -9.28 -0.11
CA PRO A 126 -8.87 -9.87 -1.45
C PRO A 126 -8.64 -8.86 -2.57
N PHE A 127 -9.24 -7.66 -2.48
CA PHE A 127 -9.02 -6.59 -3.47
C PHE A 127 -7.55 -6.19 -3.63
N ILE A 128 -6.80 -6.11 -2.52
CA ILE A 128 -5.34 -5.88 -2.58
C ILE A 128 -4.61 -7.05 -3.26
N GLY A 129 -5.12 -8.27 -3.09
CA GLY A 129 -4.62 -9.47 -3.77
C GLY A 129 -4.73 -9.37 -5.29
N ASP A 130 -5.86 -8.91 -5.80
CA ASP A 130 -6.07 -8.74 -7.25
C ASP A 130 -5.10 -7.70 -7.82
N ALA A 131 -4.89 -6.58 -7.12
CA ALA A 131 -3.91 -5.57 -7.51
C ALA A 131 -2.46 -6.09 -7.48
N LEU A 132 -2.13 -6.94 -6.50
CA LEU A 132 -0.83 -7.64 -6.41
C LEU A 132 -0.60 -8.55 -7.62
N GLU A 133 -1.62 -9.30 -8.05
CA GLU A 133 -1.53 -10.18 -9.22
C GLU A 133 -1.30 -9.39 -10.51
N GLY A 134 -2.03 -8.29 -10.72
CA GLY A 134 -1.84 -7.39 -11.87
C GLY A 134 -0.43 -6.77 -11.88
N MET A 135 0.04 -6.31 -10.71
CA MET A 135 1.38 -5.77 -10.53
C MET A 135 2.49 -6.79 -10.85
N ASP A 136 2.31 -8.05 -10.44
CA ASP A 136 3.29 -9.12 -10.60
C ASP A 136 3.61 -9.42 -12.08
N MET A 137 2.64 -9.24 -12.98
CA MET A 137 2.85 -9.43 -14.43
C MET A 137 4.00 -8.57 -14.97
N TYR A 138 4.11 -7.34 -14.48
CA TYR A 138 5.19 -6.41 -14.86
C TYR A 138 6.42 -6.58 -13.97
N ASN A 139 6.21 -6.86 -12.68
CA ASN A 139 7.29 -7.04 -11.71
C ASN A 139 8.21 -8.21 -12.07
N ASN A 140 7.64 -9.32 -12.54
CA ASN A 140 8.40 -10.49 -13.02
C ASN A 140 9.28 -10.15 -14.24
N ARG A 141 8.86 -9.20 -15.09
CA ARG A 141 9.68 -8.71 -16.21
C ARG A 141 10.86 -7.90 -15.70
N ILE A 142 10.69 -7.07 -14.67
CA ILE A 142 11.80 -6.35 -14.02
C ILE A 142 12.81 -7.35 -13.46
N LEU A 143 12.34 -8.34 -12.70
CA LEU A 143 13.20 -9.38 -12.12
C LEU A 143 13.97 -10.15 -13.19
N THR A 144 13.36 -10.39 -14.36
CA THR A 144 14.02 -11.11 -15.46
C THR A 144 15.02 -10.23 -16.21
N SER A 145 14.65 -8.98 -16.52
CA SER A 145 15.46 -8.04 -17.32
C SER A 145 16.71 -7.53 -16.60
N PHE A 146 16.72 -7.54 -15.26
CA PHE A 146 17.79 -6.92 -14.47
C PHE A 146 18.57 -7.91 -13.56
N LYS A 147 18.31 -9.21 -13.69
CA LYS A 147 18.88 -10.25 -12.79
C LYS A 147 20.41 -10.34 -12.75
N THR A 148 21.11 -9.91 -13.81
CA THR A 148 22.58 -10.03 -13.92
C THR A 148 23.30 -8.74 -13.56
N ASP A 149 22.83 -7.60 -14.05
CA ASP A 149 23.65 -6.39 -14.11
C ASP A 149 23.08 -5.20 -13.32
N ALA A 150 21.88 -5.32 -12.75
CA ALA A 150 21.24 -4.22 -12.03
C ALA A 150 20.47 -4.71 -10.78
N PRO A 151 21.20 -5.08 -9.70
CA PRO A 151 20.61 -5.68 -8.51
C PRO A 151 19.62 -4.76 -7.77
N ARG A 152 19.76 -3.44 -7.90
CA ARG A 152 18.88 -2.44 -7.26
C ARG A 152 17.46 -2.47 -7.81
N GLN A 153 17.30 -2.74 -9.10
CA GLN A 153 16.00 -2.85 -9.77
C GLN A 153 15.27 -4.10 -9.29
N CYS A 154 15.99 -5.21 -9.16
CA CYS A 154 15.43 -6.43 -8.58
C CYS A 154 15.09 -6.25 -7.10
N ASP A 155 15.91 -5.53 -6.33
CA ASP A 155 15.58 -5.20 -4.93
C ASP A 155 14.35 -4.30 -4.83
N TRP A 156 14.25 -3.28 -5.68
CA TRP A 156 13.08 -2.42 -5.78
C TRP A 156 11.81 -3.20 -6.07
N ALA A 157 11.85 -4.09 -7.08
CA ALA A 157 10.75 -4.97 -7.46
C ALA A 157 10.28 -5.85 -6.28
N ARG A 158 11.23 -6.42 -5.53
CA ARG A 158 10.93 -7.25 -4.35
C ARG A 158 10.34 -6.43 -3.21
N LYS A 159 10.91 -5.25 -2.92
CA LYS A 159 10.41 -4.35 -1.87
C LYS A 159 9.02 -3.82 -2.20
N TRP A 160 8.75 -3.52 -3.47
CA TRP A 160 7.43 -3.08 -3.92
C TRP A 160 6.37 -4.16 -3.68
N LYS A 161 6.66 -5.40 -4.09
CA LYS A 161 5.81 -6.55 -3.79
C LYS A 161 5.60 -6.77 -2.29
N ALA A 162 6.69 -6.75 -1.51
CA ALA A 162 6.62 -6.95 -0.07
C ALA A 162 5.73 -5.91 0.62
N LEU A 163 5.85 -4.63 0.23
CA LEU A 163 4.99 -3.57 0.77
C LEU A 163 3.50 -3.87 0.58
N LEU A 164 3.08 -4.25 -0.62
CA LEU A 164 1.67 -4.56 -0.88
C LEU A 164 1.21 -5.85 -0.17
N GLN A 165 2.09 -6.84 0.00
CA GLN A 165 1.80 -8.02 0.81
C GLN A 165 1.61 -7.68 2.29
N GLU A 166 2.44 -6.80 2.86
CA GLU A 166 2.26 -6.33 4.23
C GLU A 166 1.01 -5.46 4.38
N LEU A 167 0.68 -4.64 3.37
CA LEU A 167 -0.57 -3.89 3.35
C LEU A 167 -1.77 -4.83 3.39
N GLN A 168 -1.76 -5.91 2.59
CA GLN A 168 -2.80 -6.92 2.62
C GLN A 168 -2.94 -7.58 4.01
N ARG A 169 -1.83 -7.92 4.65
CA ARG A 169 -1.84 -8.50 6.01
C ARG A 169 -2.35 -7.52 7.05
N TYR A 170 -1.90 -6.27 6.99
CA TYR A 170 -2.38 -5.17 7.83
C TYR A 170 -3.91 -5.02 7.71
N VAL A 171 -4.43 -4.93 6.48
CA VAL A 171 -5.88 -4.80 6.23
C VAL A 171 -6.64 -6.02 6.74
N LYS A 172 -6.12 -7.23 6.51
CA LYS A 172 -6.74 -8.46 7.04
C LYS A 172 -6.84 -8.47 8.57
N ALA A 173 -5.82 -7.95 9.26
CA ALA A 173 -5.72 -7.94 10.72
C ALA A 173 -6.57 -6.84 11.38
N HIS A 174 -6.70 -5.67 10.73
CA HIS A 174 -7.28 -4.48 11.36
C HIS A 174 -8.56 -3.95 10.70
N HIS A 175 -8.81 -4.34 9.45
CA HIS A 175 -9.86 -3.81 8.58
C HIS A 175 -10.55 -4.93 7.79
N THR A 176 -10.81 -6.07 8.45
CA THR A 176 -11.18 -7.35 7.83
C THR A 176 -12.34 -7.23 6.83
N THR A 177 -13.36 -6.43 7.15
CA THR A 177 -14.57 -6.26 6.32
C THR A 177 -14.75 -4.85 5.78
N GLY A 178 -13.71 -4.01 5.88
CA GLY A 178 -13.77 -2.58 5.59
C GLY A 178 -12.99 -1.77 6.62
N VAL A 179 -12.88 -0.47 6.38
CA VAL A 179 -12.22 0.47 7.30
C VAL A 179 -12.89 0.40 8.68
N ALA A 180 -12.06 0.33 9.72
CA ALA A 180 -12.52 0.30 11.10
C ALA A 180 -12.79 1.72 11.56
N TRP A 181 -14.07 2.10 11.59
CA TRP A 181 -14.55 3.38 12.09
C TRP A 181 -14.78 3.33 13.61
N LYS A 182 -14.59 4.45 14.30
CA LYS A 182 -14.92 4.54 15.72
C LYS A 182 -16.44 4.49 15.91
N ALA A 183 -16.90 3.51 16.70
CA ALA A 183 -18.32 3.41 17.06
C ALA A 183 -18.72 4.58 17.97
N GLY A 184 -19.81 5.27 17.61
CA GLY A 184 -20.40 6.34 18.44
C GLY A 184 -19.64 7.66 18.48
N GLY A 185 -18.85 7.98 17.44
CA GLY A 185 -18.28 9.31 17.24
C GLY A 185 -19.32 10.35 16.86
#